data_AF-G7JVF3-F1
#
_entry.id   AF-G7JVF3-F1
#
_cell.length_a   1.000
_cell.length_b   1.000
_cell.length_c   1.000
_cell.angle_alpha   90.00
_cell.angle_beta   90.00
_cell.angle_gamma   90.00
#
_symmetry.space_group_name_H-M   'P 1'
#
loop_
_entity.id
_entity.type
_entity.pdbx_description
1 polymer ?
#
loop_
_entity_poly.entity_id
_entity_poly.type
_entity_poly.pdbx_seq_one_letter_code
_entity_poly.pdbx_strand_id
1 'polypeptide(L)' 'MLGHNVDFVVASKTTNNFFHANWCDVLEFDHIITTWKSIFSSQFTNSRVEFNRRQANEVARTLGEEAPL' A
#
# COMPACT_ATOMS: atom_id res chain seq x y z
N MET A 1 9.60 -14.48 15.81
CA MET A 1 9.41 -13.85 14.49
C MET A 1 10.51 -12.82 14.31
N LEU A 2 11.36 -12.98 13.28
CA LEU A 2 12.32 -11.96 12.87
C LEU A 2 11.53 -10.81 12.24
N GLY A 3 11.15 -9.83 13.07
CA GLY A 3 10.43 -8.65 12.61
C GLY A 3 11.38 -7.75 11.84
N HIS A 4 11.48 -7.96 10.53
CA HIS A 4 12.11 -7.00 9.65
C HIS A 4 11.16 -5.81 9.51
N ASN A 5 11.64 -4.61 9.86
CA ASN A 5 10.90 -3.37 9.63
C ASN A 5 10.99 -3.07 8.13
N VAL A 6 9.88 -3.19 7.41
CA VAL A 6 9.81 -2.93 5.97
C VAL A 6 8.84 -1.79 5.74
N ASP A 7 9.36 -0.63 5.35
CA ASP A 7 8.51 0.49 4.99
C ASP A 7 8.10 0.40 3.51
N PHE A 8 6.80 0.54 3.28
CA PHE A 8 6.18 0.46 1.96
C PHE A 8 5.93 1.86 1.44
N VAL A 9 6.30 2.09 0.18
CA VAL A 9 6.11 3.38 -0.48
C VAL A 9 5.08 3.25 -1.60
N VAL A 10 4.03 4.06 -1.53
CA VAL A 10 2.97 4.11 -2.55
C VAL A 10 2.95 5.44 -3.29
N ALA A 11 2.81 5.38 -4.61
CA ALA A 11 2.71 6.56 -5.47
C ALA A 11 1.29 7.13 -5.59
N SER A 12 0.29 6.43 -5.04
CA SER A 12 -1.12 6.83 -5.02
C SER A 12 -1.47 7.42 -3.66
N LYS A 13 -1.73 8.73 -3.64
CA LYS A 13 -2.18 9.43 -2.43
C LYS A 13 -3.53 8.89 -1.95
N THR A 14 -4.41 8.55 -2.89
CA THR A 14 -5.72 7.96 -2.61
C THR A 14 -5.58 6.62 -1.88
N THR A 15 -4.72 5.74 -2.38
CA THR A 15 -4.45 4.44 -1.75
C THR A 15 -3.84 4.60 -0.35
N ASN A 16 -2.88 5.51 -0.19
CA ASN A 16 -2.32 5.83 1.13
C ASN A 16 -3.39 6.33 2.10
N ASN A 17 -4.21 7.28 1.67
CA ASN A 17 -5.27 7.83 2.49
C ASN A 17 -6.27 6.76 2.92
N PHE A 18 -6.69 5.86 2.01
CA PHE A 18 -7.59 4.75 2.36
C PHE A 18 -6.96 3.73 3.31
N PHE A 19 -5.66 3.45 3.14
CA PHE A 19 -4.93 2.58 4.04
C PHE A 19 -4.89 3.14 5.47
N HIS A 20 -4.73 4.46 5.64
CA HIS A 20 -4.69 5.10 6.96
C HIS A 20 -6.07 5.53 7.49
N ALA A 21 -7.08 5.64 6.62
CA ALA A 21 -8.43 5.98 7.02
C ALA A 21 -9.11 4.80 7.73
N ASN A 22 -9.92 5.13 8.73
CA ASN A 22 -10.85 4.19 9.37
C ASN A 22 -12.22 4.15 8.65
N TRP A 23 -12.28 4.59 7.39
CA TRP A 23 -13.54 4.77 6.68
C TRP A 23 -14.14 3.44 6.23
N CYS A 24 -15.45 3.34 6.48
CA CYS A 24 -16.33 2.19 6.30
C CYS A 24 -17.36 2.50 5.21
N ASP A 25 -16.99 3.32 4.22
CA ASP A 25 -17.84 3.53 3.06
C ASP A 25 -17.58 2.42 2.06
N VAL A 26 -18.67 1.78 1.61
CA VAL A 26 -18.67 0.67 0.65
C VAL A 26 -18.10 1.15 -0.67
N LEU A 27 -16.78 1.09 -0.79
CA LEU A 27 -16.05 1.40 -2.00
C LEU A 27 -15.73 0.10 -2.73
N GLU A 28 -15.65 0.18 -4.05
CA GLU A 28 -15.31 -0.91 -4.97
C GLU A 28 -14.06 -1.71 -4.54
N PHE A 29 -13.16 -1.09 -3.77
CA PHE A 29 -11.90 -1.67 -3.33
C PHE A 29 -11.83 -2.01 -1.83
N ASP A 30 -12.95 -1.99 -1.10
CA ASP A 30 -12.97 -2.21 0.36
C ASP A 30 -12.36 -3.56 0.76
N HIS A 31 -12.71 -4.63 0.02
CA HIS A 31 -12.16 -5.96 0.28
C HIS A 31 -10.64 -6.01 0.08
N ILE A 32 -10.12 -5.30 -0.93
CA ILE A 32 -8.69 -5.22 -1.21
C ILE A 32 -7.97 -4.48 -0.07
N ILE A 33 -8.50 -3.32 0.34
CA ILE A 33 -7.91 -2.50 1.40
C ILE A 33 -7.93 -3.24 2.75
N THR A 34 -9.04 -3.90 3.08
CA THR A 34 -9.18 -4.69 4.31
C THR A 34 -8.19 -5.86 4.34
N THR A 35 -8.07 -6.58 3.23
CA THR A 35 -7.09 -7.67 3.10
C THR A 35 -5.66 -7.15 3.25
N TRP A 36 -5.34 -6.02 2.62
CA TRP A 36 -4.04 -5.38 2.75
C TRP A 36 -3.72 -5.00 4.20
N LYS A 37 -4.65 -4.37 4.91
CA LYS A 37 -4.49 -4.04 6.35
C LYS A 37 -4.28 -5.29 7.21
N SER A 38 -5.01 -6.36 6.92
CA SER A 38 -4.90 -7.64 7.65
C SER A 38 -3.52 -8.27 7.45
N ILE A 39 -3.05 -8.39 6.20
CA ILE A 39 -1.71 -8.90 5.88
C ILE A 39 -0.65 -8.01 6.53
N PHE A 40 -0.80 -6.68 6.39
CA PHE A 40 0.15 -5.73 6.93
C PHE A 40 0.35 -5.90 8.44
N SER A 41 -0.75 -5.87 9.19
CA SER A 41 -0.72 -6.00 10.66
C SER A 41 -0.31 -7.40 11.13
N SER A 42 -0.56 -8.45 10.35
CA SER A 42 -0.18 -9.82 10.69
C SER A 42 1.29 -10.15 10.42
N GLN A 43 1.85 -9.61 9.34
CA GLN A 43 3.16 -10.02 8.83
C GLN A 43 4.27 -9.01 9.11
N PHE A 44 3.91 -7.73 9.32
CA PHE A 44 4.87 -6.64 9.44
C PHE A 44 4.68 -5.91 10.77
N THR A 45 5.68 -6.04 11.64
CA THR A 45 5.73 -5.31 12.92
C THR A 45 6.53 -4.02 12.71
N ASN A 46 6.11 -2.91 13.33
CA ASN A 46 6.79 -1.60 13.28
C ASN A 46 7.07 -1.06 11.86
N SER A 47 6.28 -1.49 10.88
CA SER A 47 6.41 -1.09 9.48
C SER A 47 5.45 0.05 9.17
N ARG A 48 5.76 0.86 8.15
CA ARG A 48 4.92 1.98 7.71
C ARG A 48 4.50 1.84 6.25
N VAL A 49 3.39 2.47 5.92
CA VAL A 49 2.99 2.73 4.53
C VAL A 49 3.01 4.24 4.33
N GLU A 50 3.86 4.73 3.44
CA GLU A 50 4.05 6.16 3.20
C GLU A 50 3.78 6.52 1.73
N PHE A 51 3.20 7.71 1.53
CA PHE A 51 3.03 8.27 0.20
C PHE A 51 4.33 8.95 -0.25
N ASN A 52 4.82 8.59 -1.45
CA ASN A 52 5.89 9.33 -2.12
C ASN A 52 5.47 9.70 -3.53
N ARG A 53 5.86 10.91 -3.98
CA ARG A 53 5.52 11.37 -5.33
C ARG A 53 6.23 10.52 -6.38
N ARG A 54 5.56 10.34 -7.53
CA ARG A 54 5.92 9.43 -8.64
C ARG A 54 7.40 9.46 -9.08
N GLN A 55 8.10 10.59 -8.93
CA GLN A 55 9.52 10.71 -9.26
C GLN A 55 10.43 9.78 -8.43
N ALA A 56 10.00 9.32 -7.25
CA ALA A 56 10.75 8.37 -6.43
C ALA A 56 10.38 6.89 -6.67
N ASN A 57 9.36 6.62 -7.50
CA ASN A 57 8.85 5.27 -7.74
C ASN A 57 8.81 4.94 -9.23
N GLU A 58 9.75 5.49 -10.01
CA GLU A 58 9.85 5.29 -11.46
C GLU A 58 10.00 3.82 -11.82
N VAL A 59 10.78 3.06 -11.05
CA VAL A 59 10.96 1.61 -11.25
C VAL A 59 9.61 0.88 -11.17
N ALA A 60 8.81 1.15 -10.13
CA ALA A 60 7.50 0.52 -9.99
C ALA A 60 6.52 0.97 -11.09
N ARG A 61 6.61 2.23 -11.54
CA ARG A 61 5.81 2.74 -12.65
C ARG A 61 6.14 2.02 -13.96
N THR A 62 7.42 1.91 -14.32
CA THR A 62 7.88 1.23 -15.53
C THR A 62 7.45 -0.24 -15.53
N LEU A 63 7.63 -0.93 -14.40
CA LEU A 63 7.20 -2.33 -14.26
C LEU A 63 5.68 -2.49 -14.41
N GLY A 64 4.89 -1.55 -13.89
CA GLY A 64 3.44 -1.57 -14.04
C GLY A 64 2.97 -1.32 -15.48
N GLU A 65 3.70 -0.50 -16.24
CA GLU A 65 3.42 -0.24 -17.67
C GLU A 65 3.83 -1.41 -18.58
N GLU A 66 4.87 -2.16 -18.20
CA GLU A 66 5.35 -3.34 -18.94
C GLU A 66 4.53 -4.61 -18.63
N ALA A 67 3.77 -4.62 -17.54
CA ALA A 67 2.92 -5.74 -17.17
C ALA A 67 1.72 -5.85 -18.14
N PRO A 68 1.44 -7.03 -18.71
CA PRO A 68 0.22 -7.23 -19.48
C PRO A 68 -1.01 -7.11 -18.57
N LEU A 69 -2.04 -6.42 -19.07
CA LEU A 69 -3.35 -6.27 -18.41
C LEU A 69 -4.04 -7.62 -18.19
#